data_AF-A0A2M7Z448-F1
#
_entry.id   AF-A0A2M7Z448-F1
#
_cell.length_a   1.000
_cell.length_b   1.000
_cell.length_c   1.000
_cell.angle_alpha   90.00
_cell.angle_beta   90.00
_cell.angle_gamma   90.00
#
_symmetry.space_group_name_H-M   'P 1'
#
loop_
_entity.id
_entity.type
_entity.pdbx_description
1 polymer ?
#
loop_
_entity_poly.entity_id
_entity_poly.type
_entity_poly.pdbx_seq_one_letter_code
_entity_poly.pdbx_strand_id
1 'polypeptide(L)'
;MNSLKIFLLSFVLVFAIGLIALAQEVPQPAEETTGVGGGYSPIITAEEAVNLDEDIQPEDLGVSEPKLLPDNPFYFLKNWARGIQNVLTFNPIRKAELRMKFANEKLMEVKKIVQKTQDPEKIKKAAENYQQEVEKIKNQVEKIKEKAKENPQVESFLDKFIHQQTLHQKLLQKLETQVPPEAFEKIEEAREEHLERFKDVMLKLEDRKEKITEKLDKILEEQKGSQFKE
;
A
#
# COMPACT_ATOMS: atom_id res chain seq x y z
N MET A 1 18.69 -50.00 -18.07
CA MET A 1 20.06 -50.48 -17.82
C MET A 1 20.38 -50.16 -16.37
N ASN A 2 20.49 -51.22 -15.56
CA ASN A 2 20.48 -51.17 -14.11
C ASN A 2 21.82 -50.70 -13.51
N SER A 3 21.70 -49.97 -12.39
CA SER A 3 22.48 -49.98 -11.14
C SER A 3 23.94 -50.44 -11.12
N LEU A 4 24.82 -49.66 -10.45
CA LEU A 4 25.94 -50.05 -9.56
C LEU A 4 26.89 -48.84 -9.39
N LYS A 5 27.53 -48.50 -8.25
CA LYS A 5 27.68 -49.08 -6.91
C LYS A 5 28.32 -48.01 -6.00
N ILE A 6 28.01 -48.10 -4.71
CA ILE A 6 28.53 -47.31 -3.57
C ILE A 6 29.95 -47.78 -3.17
N PHE A 7 30.80 -46.87 -2.69
CA PHE A 7 31.95 -47.08 -1.77
C PHE A 7 32.20 -45.71 -1.10
N LEU A 8 31.80 -45.40 0.14
CA LEU A 8 32.17 -45.92 1.46
C LEU A 8 33.69 -45.96 1.69
N LEU A 9 34.22 -44.90 2.31
CA LEU A 9 35.54 -44.89 2.95
C LEU A 9 35.38 -44.49 4.43
N SER A 10 35.53 -45.51 5.28
CA SER A 10 35.67 -45.52 6.74
C SER A 10 37.04 -44.94 7.15
N PHE A 11 37.09 -43.98 8.10
CA PHE A 11 37.28 -44.19 9.54
C PHE A 11 38.77 -44.26 9.98
N VAL A 12 39.25 -43.21 10.65
CA VAL A 12 40.23 -43.36 11.74
C VAL A 12 39.83 -42.48 12.92
N LEU A 13 39.74 -43.18 14.04
CA LEU A 13 39.32 -42.82 15.38
C LEU A 13 40.54 -42.34 16.17
N VAL A 14 40.43 -41.26 16.95
CA VAL A 14 41.25 -41.06 18.16
C VAL A 14 40.36 -40.60 19.32
N PHE A 15 40.42 -41.41 20.37
CA PHE A 15 39.80 -41.29 21.69
C PHE A 15 40.54 -40.29 22.59
N ALA A 16 39.81 -39.62 23.49
CA ALA A 16 40.10 -39.48 24.95
C ALA A 16 39.18 -38.38 25.54
N ILE A 17 38.06 -38.73 26.15
CA ILE A 17 37.82 -38.87 27.61
C ILE A 17 37.87 -37.54 28.38
N GLY A 18 36.73 -37.19 28.98
CA GLY A 18 36.60 -36.16 30.01
C GLY A 18 35.17 -36.01 30.51
N LEU A 19 34.67 -37.00 31.28
CA LEU A 19 33.44 -36.92 32.07
C LEU A 19 33.62 -35.88 33.19
N ILE A 20 32.79 -34.83 33.21
CA ILE A 20 32.30 -34.24 34.48
C ILE A 20 30.83 -33.90 34.28
N ALA A 21 29.97 -34.68 34.93
CA ALA A 21 28.61 -34.30 35.24
C ALA A 21 28.62 -33.51 36.54
N LEU A 22 28.11 -32.28 36.54
CA LEU A 22 27.47 -31.68 37.71
C LEU A 22 26.28 -30.83 37.24
N ALA A 23 25.13 -31.15 37.81
CA ALA A 23 23.86 -30.45 37.68
C ALA A 23 23.79 -29.25 38.64
N GLN A 24 22.74 -28.44 38.46
CA GLN A 24 22.34 -27.21 39.18
C GLN A 24 23.04 -25.95 38.66
N GLU A 25 22.39 -24.82 38.37
CA GLU A 25 21.13 -24.26 38.89
C GLU A 25 20.60 -23.20 37.89
N VAL A 26 19.29 -23.04 37.80
CA VAL A 26 18.64 -21.97 37.01
C VAL A 26 18.76 -20.64 37.77
N PRO A 27 19.14 -19.51 37.14
CA PRO A 27 18.84 -18.20 37.68
C PRO A 27 17.76 -17.50 36.85
N GLN A 28 16.66 -17.18 37.54
CA GLN A 28 15.71 -16.12 37.19
C GLN A 28 16.33 -14.73 37.47
N PRO A 29 15.73 -13.64 36.96
CA PRO A 29 16.44 -12.43 36.54
C PRO A 29 16.76 -11.49 37.69
N ALA A 30 17.84 -10.71 37.53
CA ALA A 30 18.13 -9.55 38.37
C ALA A 30 17.97 -8.27 37.55
N GLU A 31 17.17 -7.35 38.08
CA GLU A 31 17.04 -5.97 37.61
C GLU A 31 18.24 -5.10 38.02
N GLU A 32 18.36 -3.99 37.29
CA GLU A 32 18.81 -2.66 37.73
C GLU A 32 20.23 -2.11 37.40
N THR A 33 20.21 -1.15 36.46
CA THR A 33 20.98 0.12 36.32
C THR A 33 22.50 0.05 36.09
N THR A 34 23.21 0.94 35.39
CA THR A 34 23.02 2.19 34.64
C THR A 34 24.21 2.30 33.65
N GLY A 35 24.02 2.81 32.42
CA GLY A 35 25.14 3.03 31.49
C GLY A 35 24.72 3.44 30.08
N VAL A 36 24.90 4.72 29.78
CA VAL A 36 24.41 5.50 28.63
C VAL A 36 24.99 5.05 27.27
N GLY A 37 24.13 4.96 26.23
CA GLY A 37 24.51 5.27 24.84
C GLY A 37 24.03 4.28 23.77
N GLY A 38 22.97 4.63 23.03
CA GLY A 38 22.60 3.97 21.77
C GLY A 38 21.09 3.92 21.55
N GLY A 39 20.59 4.68 20.57
CA GLY A 39 19.18 4.97 20.35
C GLY A 39 18.28 3.74 20.22
N TYR A 40 17.13 3.83 20.88
CA TYR A 40 15.94 3.04 20.56
C TYR A 40 15.56 3.30 19.10
N SER A 41 15.73 2.30 18.24
CA SER A 41 14.82 2.14 17.10
C SER A 41 13.60 1.40 17.63
N PRO A 42 12.37 1.88 17.42
CA PRO A 42 11.19 1.14 17.84
C PRO A 42 11.16 -0.19 17.09
N ILE A 43 11.00 -1.25 17.86
CA ILE A 43 10.62 -2.57 17.38
C ILE A 43 9.30 -2.37 16.64
N ILE A 44 9.27 -2.64 15.33
CA ILE A 44 8.01 -2.82 14.61
C ILE A 44 7.36 -4.04 15.25
N THR A 45 6.34 -3.80 16.07
CA THR A 45 5.56 -4.84 16.73
C THR A 45 4.97 -5.75 15.66
N ALA A 46 5.00 -7.07 15.87
CA ALA A 46 4.44 -8.06 14.95
C ALA A 46 2.97 -7.78 14.57
N GLU A 47 2.24 -7.00 15.39
CA GLU A 47 0.88 -6.53 15.15
C GLU A 47 0.74 -5.56 13.96
N GLU A 48 1.79 -4.80 13.62
CA GLU A 48 1.79 -3.89 12.46
C GLU A 48 2.05 -4.64 11.13
N ALA A 49 2.71 -5.80 11.20
CA ALA A 49 3.01 -6.64 10.05
C ALA A 49 1.82 -7.50 9.57
N VAL A 50 0.74 -7.61 10.36
CA VAL A 50 -0.37 -8.57 10.12
C VAL A 50 -1.55 -7.96 9.33
N ASN A 51 -1.48 -6.69 8.88
CA ASN A 51 -2.54 -6.03 8.10
C ASN A 51 -2.27 -5.89 6.58
N LEU A 52 -1.14 -6.39 6.07
CA LEU A 52 -0.72 -6.26 4.66
C LEU A 52 -1.09 -7.46 3.77
N ASP A 53 -1.63 -8.53 4.35
CA ASP A 53 -1.84 -9.81 3.65
C ASP A 53 -3.11 -9.85 2.77
N GLU A 54 -4.03 -8.91 2.95
CA GLU A 54 -5.20 -8.80 2.07
C GLU A 54 -4.76 -8.38 0.65
N ASP A 55 -4.94 -9.27 -0.33
CA ASP A 55 -4.63 -8.96 -1.73
C ASP A 55 -5.76 -8.13 -2.35
N ILE A 56 -5.57 -6.81 -2.38
CA ILE A 56 -6.54 -5.84 -2.93
C ILE A 56 -6.78 -6.11 -4.41
N GLN A 57 -8.03 -6.45 -4.76
CA GLN A 57 -8.49 -6.73 -6.12
C GLN A 57 -9.01 -5.45 -6.81
N PRO A 58 -9.07 -5.42 -8.16
CA PRO A 58 -9.67 -4.30 -8.89
C PRO A 58 -11.10 -3.97 -8.44
N GLU A 59 -11.87 -5.01 -8.11
CA GLU A 59 -13.28 -4.91 -7.72
C GLU A 59 -13.46 -4.15 -6.40
N ASP A 60 -12.52 -4.29 -5.46
CA ASP A 60 -12.52 -3.55 -4.18
C ASP A 60 -12.42 -2.03 -4.41
N LEU A 61 -11.76 -1.63 -5.50
CA LEU A 61 -11.64 -0.24 -5.94
C LEU A 61 -12.74 0.18 -6.93
N GLY A 62 -13.72 -0.69 -7.21
CA GLY A 62 -14.80 -0.44 -8.16
C GLY A 62 -14.32 -0.29 -9.62
N VAL A 63 -13.19 -0.92 -9.96
CA VAL A 63 -12.61 -0.93 -11.32
C VAL A 63 -12.45 -2.36 -11.82
N SER A 64 -12.19 -2.51 -13.11
CA SER A 64 -11.91 -3.80 -13.72
C SER A 64 -10.41 -4.02 -13.89
N GLU A 65 -9.99 -5.28 -13.90
CA GLU A 65 -8.61 -5.69 -14.18
C GLU A 65 -7.99 -4.95 -15.39
N PRO A 66 -6.81 -4.31 -15.24
CA PRO A 66 -6.18 -3.57 -16.33
C PRO A 66 -5.77 -4.47 -17.50
N LYS A 67 -6.39 -4.28 -18.66
CA LYS A 67 -6.05 -5.01 -19.91
C LYS A 67 -4.92 -4.36 -20.71
N LEU A 68 -4.79 -3.04 -20.59
CA LEU A 68 -3.76 -2.23 -21.26
C LEU A 68 -2.95 -1.49 -20.20
N LEU A 69 -1.63 -1.69 -20.27
CA LEU A 69 -0.63 -1.14 -19.36
C LEU A 69 0.18 -0.02 -20.03
N PRO A 70 0.79 0.89 -19.24
CA PRO A 70 1.63 1.98 -19.74
C PRO A 70 2.86 1.58 -20.58
N ASP A 71 3.27 0.31 -20.55
CA ASP A 71 4.35 -0.26 -21.35
C ASP A 71 3.89 -0.70 -22.75
N ASN A 72 2.59 -0.71 -23.02
CA ASN A 72 2.02 -1.09 -24.30
C ASN A 72 1.99 0.09 -25.30
N PRO A 73 2.42 -0.09 -26.56
CA PRO A 73 2.39 0.96 -27.58
C PRO A 73 1.02 1.58 -27.83
N PHE A 74 -0.08 0.85 -27.59
CA PHE A 74 -1.46 1.31 -27.76
C PHE A 74 -2.06 1.97 -26.51
N TYR A 75 -1.27 2.20 -25.45
CA TYR A 75 -1.75 2.85 -24.22
C TYR A 75 -2.29 4.27 -24.49
N PHE A 76 -1.81 4.95 -25.53
CA PHE A 76 -2.32 6.27 -25.93
C PHE A 76 -3.83 6.26 -26.24
N LEU A 77 -4.39 5.15 -26.76
CA LEU A 77 -5.83 5.03 -26.99
C LEU A 77 -6.62 5.05 -25.69
N LYS A 78 -6.08 4.43 -24.63
CA LYS A 78 -6.68 4.46 -23.29
C LYS A 78 -6.71 5.89 -22.74
N ASN A 79 -5.59 6.61 -22.86
CA ASN A 79 -5.52 8.01 -22.42
C ASN A 79 -6.44 8.93 -23.25
N TRP A 80 -6.56 8.70 -24.56
CA TRP A 80 -7.48 9.43 -25.41
C TRP A 80 -8.94 9.21 -25.00
N ALA A 81 -9.35 7.95 -24.75
CA ALA A 81 -10.69 7.62 -24.28
C ALA A 81 -10.99 8.26 -22.90
N ARG A 82 -10.04 8.21 -21.96
CA ARG A 82 -10.14 8.92 -20.66
C ARG A 82 -10.28 10.43 -20.84
N GLY A 83 -9.55 11.01 -21.80
CA GLY A 83 -9.65 12.42 -22.18
C GLY A 83 -11.05 12.80 -22.64
N ILE A 84 -11.64 12.01 -23.54
CA ILE A 84 -13.02 12.22 -24.02
C ILE A 84 -14.02 12.13 -22.87
N GLN A 85 -13.96 11.08 -22.05
CA GLN A 85 -14.85 10.92 -20.90
C GLN A 85 -14.77 12.12 -19.94
N ASN A 86 -13.56 12.62 -19.68
CA ASN A 86 -13.36 13.78 -18.84
C ASN A 86 -13.92 15.08 -19.46
N VAL A 87 -13.85 15.27 -20.78
CA VAL A 87 -14.44 16.43 -21.45
C VAL A 87 -15.97 16.38 -21.43
N LEU A 88 -16.55 15.19 -21.65
CA LEU A 88 -18.00 14.98 -21.65
C LEU A 88 -18.63 14.97 -20.25
N THR A 89 -17.82 14.85 -19.19
CA THR A 89 -18.29 14.95 -17.81
C THR A 89 -18.28 16.41 -17.38
N PHE A 90 -19.44 17.06 -17.26
CA PHE A 90 -19.48 18.50 -16.93
C PHE A 90 -19.59 18.80 -15.44
N ASN A 91 -20.34 17.98 -14.69
CA ASN A 91 -20.55 18.19 -13.27
C ASN A 91 -19.23 18.02 -12.48
N PRO A 92 -18.87 18.95 -11.57
CA PRO A 92 -17.57 18.95 -10.91
C PRO A 92 -17.38 17.77 -9.95
N ILE A 93 -18.43 17.32 -9.26
CA ILE A 93 -18.42 16.17 -8.35
C ILE A 93 -18.25 14.88 -9.15
N ARG A 94 -19.07 14.69 -10.20
CA ARG A 94 -18.94 13.53 -11.10
C ARG A 94 -17.58 13.49 -11.80
N LYS A 95 -16.99 14.65 -12.09
CA LYS A 95 -15.62 14.72 -12.64
C LYS A 95 -14.58 14.31 -11.60
N ALA A 96 -14.75 14.66 -10.32
CA ALA A 96 -13.89 14.17 -9.25
C ALA A 96 -14.02 12.64 -9.08
N GLU A 97 -15.24 12.10 -9.08
CA GLU A 97 -15.49 10.65 -9.08
C GLU A 97 -14.83 9.94 -10.28
N LEU A 98 -14.90 10.53 -11.48
CA LEU A 98 -14.25 9.99 -12.67
C LEU A 98 -12.71 9.99 -12.54
N ARG A 99 -12.14 11.07 -11.98
CA ARG A 99 -10.69 11.14 -11.72
C ARG A 99 -10.24 10.12 -10.68
N MET A 100 -11.04 9.94 -9.63
CA MET A 100 -10.84 8.89 -8.62
C MET A 100 -10.83 7.50 -9.27
N LYS A 101 -11.81 7.21 -10.14
CA LYS A 101 -11.81 5.97 -10.93
C LYS A 101 -10.53 5.79 -11.75
N PHE A 102 -10.04 6.84 -12.42
CA PHE A 102 -8.79 6.74 -13.18
C PHE A 102 -7.57 6.51 -12.30
N ALA A 103 -7.52 7.10 -11.11
CA ALA A 103 -6.45 6.83 -10.14
C ALA A 103 -6.48 5.38 -9.68
N ASN A 104 -7.66 4.83 -9.36
CA ASN A 104 -7.82 3.41 -9.02
C ASN A 104 -7.32 2.49 -10.14
N GLU A 105 -7.74 2.76 -11.39
CA GLU A 105 -7.26 2.01 -12.56
C GLU A 105 -5.73 2.09 -12.70
N LYS A 106 -5.14 3.27 -12.50
CA LYS A 106 -3.70 3.49 -12.58
C LYS A 106 -2.95 2.78 -11.45
N LEU A 107 -3.49 2.76 -10.23
CA LEU A 107 -2.88 2.01 -9.13
C LEU A 107 -2.87 0.51 -9.43
N MET A 108 -3.94 -0.03 -10.00
CA MET A 108 -3.96 -1.42 -10.46
C MET A 108 -2.99 -1.66 -11.61
N GLU A 109 -2.74 -0.66 -12.48
CA GLU A 109 -1.66 -0.73 -13.47
C GLU A 109 -0.28 -0.79 -12.80
N VAL A 110 -0.04 -0.06 -11.70
CA VAL A 110 1.20 -0.17 -10.91
C VAL A 110 1.34 -1.58 -10.36
N LYS A 111 0.32 -2.10 -9.65
CA LYS A 111 0.31 -3.46 -9.09
C LYS A 111 0.68 -4.49 -10.16
N LYS A 112 0.03 -4.42 -11.33
CA LYS A 112 0.24 -5.35 -12.42
C LYS A 112 1.62 -5.24 -13.07
N ILE A 113 2.19 -4.03 -13.14
CA ILE A 113 3.56 -3.83 -13.63
C ILE A 113 4.57 -4.46 -12.66
N VAL A 114 4.42 -4.22 -11.35
CA VAL A 114 5.29 -4.82 -10.31
C VAL A 114 5.25 -6.35 -10.34
N GLN A 115 4.07 -6.93 -10.55
CA GLN A 115 3.90 -8.38 -10.71
C GLN A 115 4.53 -8.94 -12.00
N LYS A 116 4.55 -8.15 -13.08
CA LYS A 116 5.01 -8.58 -14.41
C LYS A 116 6.52 -8.41 -14.59
N THR A 117 7.12 -7.42 -13.95
CA THR A 117 8.52 -7.04 -14.21
C THR A 117 9.17 -6.38 -13.00
N GLN A 118 10.48 -6.59 -12.85
CA GLN A 118 11.34 -5.92 -11.86
C GLN A 118 12.18 -4.80 -12.51
N ASP A 119 11.62 -4.18 -13.55
CA ASP A 119 12.29 -3.12 -14.31
C ASP A 119 11.97 -1.77 -13.66
N PRO A 120 12.95 -1.11 -13.00
CA PRO A 120 12.69 0.07 -12.19
C PRO A 120 12.04 1.21 -12.98
N GLU A 121 12.43 1.40 -14.24
CA GLU A 121 11.93 2.51 -15.06
C GLU A 121 10.46 2.34 -15.44
N LYS A 122 10.02 1.10 -15.68
CA LYS A 122 8.60 0.80 -15.93
C LYS A 122 7.76 1.01 -14.67
N ILE A 123 8.27 0.59 -13.51
CA ILE A 123 7.60 0.76 -12.22
C ILE A 123 7.47 2.25 -11.89
N LYS A 124 8.57 3.00 -11.96
CA LYS A 124 8.59 4.45 -11.74
C LYS A 124 7.61 5.18 -12.64
N LYS A 125 7.60 4.86 -13.93
CA LYS A 125 6.66 5.45 -14.89
C LYS A 125 5.20 5.13 -14.55
N ALA A 126 4.90 3.93 -14.07
CA ALA A 126 3.55 3.58 -13.63
C ALA A 126 3.13 4.36 -12.39
N ALA A 127 4.02 4.46 -11.40
CA ALA A 127 3.82 5.22 -10.17
C ALA A 127 3.61 6.72 -10.44
N GLU A 128 4.45 7.31 -11.31
CA GLU A 128 4.30 8.71 -11.73
C GLU A 128 2.94 8.95 -12.41
N ASN A 129 2.51 8.02 -13.27
CA ASN A 129 1.20 8.09 -13.90
C ASN A 129 0.05 8.08 -12.88
N TYR A 130 0.18 7.31 -11.80
CA TYR A 130 -0.77 7.29 -10.69
C TYR A 130 -0.75 8.62 -9.91
N GLN A 131 0.43 9.09 -9.48
CA GLN A 131 0.60 10.37 -8.77
C GLN A 131 -0.03 11.54 -9.52
N GLN A 132 0.26 11.65 -10.83
CA GLN A 132 -0.32 12.69 -11.68
C GLN A 132 -1.85 12.65 -11.72
N GLU A 133 -2.47 11.48 -11.57
CA GLU A 133 -3.93 11.38 -11.55
C GLU A 133 -4.51 11.74 -10.18
N VAL A 134 -3.84 11.36 -9.09
CA VAL A 134 -4.18 11.80 -7.73
C VAL A 134 -4.15 13.32 -7.62
N GLU A 135 -3.12 13.96 -8.17
CA GLU A 135 -3.03 15.42 -8.23
C GLU A 135 -4.18 16.05 -9.02
N LYS A 136 -4.65 15.39 -10.08
CA LYS A 136 -5.84 15.85 -10.83
C LYS A 136 -7.13 15.71 -10.03
N ILE A 137 -7.25 14.74 -9.13
CA ILE A 137 -8.39 14.66 -8.19
C ILE A 137 -8.41 15.90 -7.33
N LYS A 138 -7.29 16.22 -6.66
CA LYS A 138 -7.16 17.41 -5.82
C LYS A 138 -7.53 18.68 -6.59
N ASN A 139 -6.95 18.88 -7.78
CA ASN A 139 -7.24 20.05 -8.62
C ASN A 139 -8.70 20.11 -9.12
N GLN A 140 -9.36 18.97 -9.26
CA GLN A 140 -10.77 18.93 -9.63
C GLN A 140 -11.67 19.24 -8.43
N VAL A 141 -11.32 18.76 -7.24
CA VAL A 141 -12.02 19.03 -5.98
C VAL A 141 -12.00 20.53 -5.64
N GLU A 142 -10.96 21.26 -6.01
CA GLU A 142 -10.91 22.73 -5.88
C GLU A 142 -12.07 23.44 -6.59
N LYS A 143 -12.63 22.83 -7.64
CA LYS A 143 -13.75 23.40 -8.42
C LYS A 143 -15.12 23.09 -7.80
N ILE A 144 -15.19 22.22 -6.80
CA ILE A 144 -16.41 21.93 -6.06
C ILE A 144 -16.59 23.05 -5.03
N LYS A 145 -17.71 23.77 -5.15
CA LYS A 145 -18.03 24.93 -4.30
C LYS A 145 -18.67 24.52 -2.98
N GLU A 146 -19.51 23.49 -3.04
CA GLU A 146 -20.30 23.01 -1.90
C GLU A 146 -19.45 22.16 -0.95
N LYS A 147 -19.81 22.18 0.32
CA LYS A 147 -19.26 21.31 1.36
C LYS A 147 -20.11 20.05 1.54
N ALA A 148 -19.55 19.05 2.21
CA ALA A 148 -20.24 17.79 2.52
C ALA A 148 -21.56 18.02 3.28
N LYS A 149 -21.57 18.95 4.24
CA LYS A 149 -22.78 19.35 4.99
C LYS A 149 -23.88 20.00 4.13
N GLU A 150 -23.52 20.57 2.98
CA GLU A 150 -24.41 21.35 2.12
C GLU A 150 -24.98 20.50 0.99
N ASN A 151 -24.20 19.55 0.48
CA ASN A 151 -24.57 18.73 -0.65
C ASN A 151 -24.34 17.23 -0.35
N PRO A 152 -25.40 16.41 -0.27
CA PRO A 152 -25.29 14.96 -0.06
C PRO A 152 -24.42 14.22 -1.09
N GLN A 153 -24.27 14.75 -2.30
CA GLN A 153 -23.37 14.18 -3.30
C GLN A 153 -21.89 14.39 -2.95
N VAL A 154 -21.55 15.50 -2.28
CA VAL A 154 -20.20 15.75 -1.78
C VAL A 154 -19.90 14.83 -0.60
N GLU A 155 -20.86 14.68 0.33
CA GLU A 155 -20.76 13.70 1.44
C GLU A 155 -20.55 12.28 0.89
N SER A 156 -21.36 11.84 -0.08
CA SER A 156 -21.23 10.51 -0.68
C SER A 156 -19.90 10.33 -1.43
N PHE A 157 -19.41 11.38 -2.10
CA PHE A 157 -18.10 11.36 -2.73
C PHE A 157 -17.00 11.15 -1.69
N LEU A 158 -17.03 11.88 -0.58
CA LEU A 158 -16.05 11.74 0.50
C LEU A 158 -16.05 10.34 1.11
N ASP A 159 -17.23 9.76 1.39
CA ASP A 159 -17.31 8.40 1.94
C ASP A 159 -16.63 7.37 1.03
N LYS A 160 -16.87 7.45 -0.28
CA LYS A 160 -16.20 6.57 -1.26
C LYS A 160 -14.71 6.87 -1.36
N PHE A 161 -14.35 8.16 -1.42
CA PHE A 161 -12.96 8.61 -1.57
C PHE A 161 -12.11 8.11 -0.42
N ILE A 162 -12.60 8.23 0.81
CA ILE A 162 -11.96 7.76 2.03
C ILE A 162 -11.68 6.26 1.97
N HIS A 163 -12.71 5.46 1.70
CA HIS A 163 -12.57 4.00 1.58
C HIS A 163 -11.49 3.60 0.55
N GLN A 164 -11.52 4.23 -0.63
CA GLN A 164 -10.56 3.93 -1.69
C GLN A 164 -9.15 4.42 -1.37
N GLN A 165 -8.98 5.58 -0.71
CA GLN A 165 -7.66 6.05 -0.30
C GLN A 165 -7.03 5.15 0.77
N THR A 166 -7.82 4.54 1.66
CA THR A 166 -7.30 3.52 2.59
C THR A 166 -6.76 2.31 1.85
N LEU A 167 -7.46 1.83 0.83
CA LEU A 167 -6.98 0.74 -0.03
C LEU A 167 -5.73 1.16 -0.81
N HIS A 168 -5.65 2.40 -1.28
CA HIS A 168 -4.45 2.93 -1.93
C HIS A 168 -3.23 2.90 -1.00
N GLN A 169 -3.40 3.37 0.23
CA GLN A 169 -2.35 3.35 1.25
C GLN A 169 -1.84 1.92 1.51
N LYS A 170 -2.75 0.96 1.75
CA LYS A 170 -2.39 -0.45 1.94
C LYS A 170 -1.62 -1.02 0.75
N LEU A 171 -2.14 -0.80 -0.46
CA LEU A 171 -1.54 -1.36 -1.66
C LEU A 171 -0.16 -0.77 -1.93
N LEU A 172 0.01 0.54 -1.78
CA LEU A 172 1.32 1.19 -1.97
C LEU A 172 2.35 0.69 -0.94
N GLN A 173 1.97 0.59 0.34
CA GLN A 173 2.83 0.01 1.37
C GLN A 173 3.21 -1.45 1.06
N LYS A 174 2.28 -2.26 0.55
CA LYS A 174 2.57 -3.62 0.08
C LYS A 174 3.55 -3.62 -1.09
N LEU A 175 3.36 -2.73 -2.07
CA LEU A 175 4.20 -2.65 -3.26
C LEU A 175 5.64 -2.21 -2.92
N GLU A 176 5.86 -1.37 -1.91
CA GLU A 176 7.20 -1.00 -1.43
C GLU A 176 8.06 -2.23 -1.10
N THR A 177 7.45 -3.30 -0.59
CA THR A 177 8.15 -4.56 -0.26
C THR A 177 8.41 -5.46 -1.48
N GLN A 178 7.82 -5.16 -2.63
CA GLN A 178 7.84 -6.01 -3.84
C GLN A 178 8.63 -5.39 -5.01
N VAL A 179 8.97 -4.11 -4.91
CA VAL A 179 9.74 -3.40 -5.93
C VAL A 179 11.25 -3.53 -5.67
N PRO A 180 12.08 -3.44 -6.72
CA PRO A 180 13.53 -3.38 -6.54
C PRO A 180 13.94 -2.06 -5.86
N PRO A 181 15.10 -2.02 -5.17
CA PRO A 181 15.55 -0.84 -4.41
C PRO A 181 15.55 0.46 -5.22
N GLU A 182 15.86 0.40 -6.52
CA GLU A 182 15.91 1.56 -7.41
C GLU A 182 14.52 2.18 -7.68
N ALA A 183 13.44 1.45 -7.45
CA ALA A 183 12.07 1.92 -7.61
C ALA A 183 11.35 2.17 -6.28
N PHE A 184 11.94 1.76 -5.15
CA PHE A 184 11.38 1.94 -3.80
C PHE A 184 11.00 3.39 -3.53
N GLU A 185 11.95 4.31 -3.68
CA GLU A 185 11.77 5.75 -3.41
C GLU A 185 10.58 6.32 -4.20
N LYS A 186 10.34 5.84 -5.42
CA LYS A 186 9.24 6.34 -6.24
C LYS A 186 7.86 5.80 -5.81
N ILE A 187 7.80 4.59 -5.26
CA ILE A 187 6.55 4.07 -4.67
C ILE A 187 6.29 4.76 -3.33
N GLU A 188 7.33 4.97 -2.53
CA GLU A 188 7.25 5.71 -1.27
C GLU A 188 6.78 7.15 -1.51
N GLU A 189 7.36 7.87 -2.47
CA GLU A 189 6.92 9.20 -2.88
C GLU A 189 5.44 9.19 -3.30
N ALA A 190 5.02 8.19 -4.09
CA ALA A 190 3.61 8.06 -4.47
C ALA A 190 2.69 7.78 -3.27
N ARG A 191 3.19 7.06 -2.26
CA ARG A 191 2.48 6.81 -1.01
C ARG A 191 2.36 8.09 -0.18
N GLU A 192 3.43 8.86 0.00
CA GLU A 192 3.39 10.09 0.77
C GLU A 192 2.54 11.18 0.10
N GLU A 193 2.72 11.36 -1.21
CA GLU A 193 1.96 12.37 -1.96
C GLU A 193 0.46 12.07 -1.95
N HIS A 194 0.03 10.82 -2.11
CA HIS A 194 -1.41 10.55 -2.08
C HIS A 194 -2.03 10.80 -0.71
N LEU A 195 -1.30 10.58 0.39
CA LEU A 195 -1.75 10.93 1.74
C LEU A 195 -1.87 12.45 1.90
N GLU A 196 -0.92 13.21 1.34
CA GLU A 196 -1.00 14.67 1.32
C GLU A 196 -2.24 15.14 0.54
N ARG A 197 -2.48 14.60 -0.65
CA ARG A 197 -3.67 14.96 -1.45
C ARG A 197 -4.97 14.48 -0.83
N PHE A 198 -4.95 13.35 -0.14
CA PHE A 198 -6.09 12.87 0.66
C PHE A 198 -6.45 13.90 1.73
N LYS A 199 -5.48 14.34 2.54
CA LYS A 199 -5.66 15.40 3.55
C LYS A 199 -6.22 16.68 2.92
N ASP A 200 -5.66 17.13 1.80
CA ASP A 200 -6.11 18.35 1.12
C ASP A 200 -7.56 18.24 0.63
N VAL A 201 -7.94 17.11 0.01
CA VAL A 201 -9.32 16.86 -0.44
C VAL A 201 -10.29 16.84 0.74
N MET A 202 -9.92 16.18 1.84
CA MET A 202 -10.73 16.12 3.06
C MET A 202 -10.99 17.51 3.62
N LEU A 203 -9.93 18.31 3.83
CA LEU A 203 -10.05 19.68 4.35
C LEU A 203 -10.79 20.61 3.38
N LYS A 204 -10.68 20.37 2.07
CA LYS A 204 -11.37 21.17 1.06
C LYS A 204 -12.88 20.92 1.03
N LEU A 205 -13.35 19.71 1.31
CA LEU A 205 -14.76 19.33 1.16
C LEU A 205 -15.51 19.18 2.48
N GLU A 206 -14.81 18.90 3.58
CA GLU A 206 -15.37 18.81 4.93
C GLU A 206 -14.77 19.89 5.82
N ASP A 207 -15.61 20.77 6.36
CA ASP A 207 -15.18 21.86 7.26
C ASP A 207 -15.50 21.57 8.74
N ARG A 208 -16.23 20.49 9.03
CA ARG A 208 -16.52 20.02 10.39
C ARG A 208 -15.41 19.09 10.85
N LYS A 209 -14.53 19.57 11.74
CA LYS A 209 -13.36 18.81 12.23
C LYS A 209 -13.76 17.48 12.86
N GLU A 210 -14.85 17.47 13.63
CA GLU A 210 -15.37 16.29 14.31
C GLU A 210 -15.76 15.20 13.30
N LYS A 211 -16.31 15.59 12.14
CA LYS A 211 -16.68 14.65 11.08
C LYS A 211 -15.47 14.07 10.36
N ILE A 212 -14.39 14.82 10.21
CA ILE A 212 -13.13 14.28 9.68
C ILE A 212 -12.60 13.21 10.63
N THR A 213 -12.52 13.51 11.93
CA THR A 213 -12.06 12.56 12.96
C THR A 213 -12.95 11.31 12.99
N GLU A 214 -14.26 11.46 13.05
CA GLU A 214 -15.23 10.34 13.05
C GLU A 214 -15.04 9.42 11.83
N LYS A 215 -14.85 10.00 10.63
CA LYS A 215 -14.63 9.22 9.43
C LYS A 215 -13.29 8.47 9.45
N LEU A 216 -12.23 9.09 9.98
CA LEU A 216 -10.92 8.44 10.11
C LEU A 216 -10.94 7.33 11.15
N ASP A 217 -11.57 7.56 12.30
CA ASP A 217 -11.71 6.55 13.37
C ASP A 217 -12.49 5.34 12.86
N LYS A 218 -13.59 5.57 12.13
CA LYS A 218 -14.38 4.50 11.52
C LYS A 218 -13.53 3.61 10.60
N ILE A 219 -12.66 4.20 9.77
CA ILE A 219 -11.74 3.42 8.93
C ILE A 219 -10.81 2.59 9.81
N LEU A 220 -10.18 3.20 10.81
CA LEU A 220 -9.23 2.50 11.69
C LEU A 220 -9.90 1.33 12.42
N GLU A 221 -11.17 1.49 12.82
CA GLU A 221 -11.97 0.43 13.39
C GLU A 221 -12.32 -0.67 12.38
N GLU A 222 -12.73 -0.33 11.15
CA GLU A 222 -12.97 -1.31 10.08
C GLU A 222 -11.71 -2.12 9.75
N GLN A 223 -10.54 -1.46 9.79
CA GLN A 223 -9.24 -2.09 9.59
C GLN A 223 -8.88 -3.05 10.73
N LYS A 224 -9.10 -2.63 11.99
CA LYS A 224 -8.89 -3.48 13.17
C LYS A 224 -9.92 -4.61 13.27
N GLY A 225 -11.17 -4.37 12.90
CA GLY A 225 -12.27 -5.33 12.95
C GLY A 225 -12.17 -6.45 11.91
N SER A 226 -11.45 -6.22 10.81
CA SER A 226 -11.08 -7.27 9.85
C SER A 226 -10.22 -8.38 10.49
N GLN A 227 -9.46 -8.05 11.55
CA GLN A 227 -8.63 -8.99 12.32
C GLN A 227 -9.43 -9.95 13.22
N PHE A 228 -10.75 -9.75 13.39
CA PHE A 228 -11.58 -10.53 14.31
C PHE A 228 -12.72 -11.29 13.64
N LYS A 229 -12.71 -11.35 12.29
CA LYS A 229 -13.66 -12.14 11.50
C LYS A 229 -13.00 -13.34 10.84
N GLU A 230 -12.27 -14.13 11.63
CA GLU A 230 -12.03 -15.55 11.35
C GLU A 230 -12.08 -16.37 12.65
#